data_AF-A0ABD0U4Z9-F1
#
_entry.id   AF-A0ABD0U4Z9-F1
#
_cell.length_a   1.000
_cell.length_b   1.000
_cell.length_c   1.000
_cell.angle_alpha   90.00
_cell.angle_beta   90.00
_cell.angle_gamma   90.00
#
_symmetry.space_group_name_H-M   'P 1'
#
loop_
_entity.id
_entity.type
_entity.pdbx_description
1 polymer ?
#
loop_
_entity_poly.entity_id
_entity_poly.type
_entity_poly.pdbx_seq_one_letter_code
_entity_poly.pdbx_strand_id
1 'polypeptide(L)' 'MVGEVGELSEIFMWRGEVAKGLPNWKESDKQHLGEELSDVLLYLIRLADICGIDLADAATKKIVKNAIKYPSKTI' A
#
# COMPACT_ATOMS: atom_id res chain seq x y z
N MET A 1 -2.22 10.41 -7.47
CA MET A 1 -2.75 9.69 -6.27
C MET A 1 -4.01 8.89 -6.56
N VAL A 2 -5.19 9.50 -6.76
CA VAL A 2 -6.41 8.70 -7.04
C VAL A 2 -6.29 7.93 -8.36
N GLY A 3 -5.64 8.52 -9.37
CA GLY A 3 -5.25 7.85 -10.63
C GLY A 3 -4.41 6.59 -10.36
N GLU A 4 -3.23 6.76 -9.75
CA GLU A 4 -2.34 5.61 -9.43
C GLU A 4 -3.03 4.51 -8.59
N VAL A 5 -3.91 4.88 -7.66
CA VAL A 5 -4.68 3.88 -6.88
C VAL A 5 -5.64 3.11 -7.79
N GLY A 6 -6.19 3.77 -8.81
CA GLY A 6 -6.97 3.13 -9.88
C GLY A 6 -6.13 2.16 -10.69
N GLU A 7 -4.99 2.59 -11.22
CA GLU A 7 -4.07 1.76 -12.01
C GLU A 7 -3.58 0.54 -11.21
N LEU A 8 -3.18 0.75 -9.94
CA LEU A 8 -2.88 -0.33 -9.01
C LEU A 8 -4.07 -1.30 -8.82
N SER A 9 -5.30 -0.79 -8.77
CA SER A 9 -6.50 -1.64 -8.59
C SER A 9 -6.81 -2.45 -9.85
N GLU A 10 -6.54 -1.90 -11.04
CA GLU A 10 -6.75 -2.58 -12.32
C GLU A 10 -5.91 -3.85 -12.45
N ILE A 11 -4.69 -3.85 -11.90
CA ILE A 11 -3.80 -5.03 -11.86
C ILE A 11 -4.50 -6.25 -11.23
N PHE A 12 -5.35 -6.03 -10.22
CA PHE A 12 -6.01 -7.09 -9.46
C PHE A 12 -7.43 -7.41 -9.96
N MET A 13 -8.02 -6.59 -10.82
CA MET A 13 -9.43 -6.64 -11.20
C MET A 13 -9.92 -8.03 -11.65
N TRP A 14 -9.06 -8.80 -12.32
CA TRP A 14 -9.39 -10.14 -12.85
C TRP A 14 -8.55 -11.27 -12.25
N ARG A 15 -7.83 -11.03 -11.14
CA ARG A 15 -6.83 -11.97 -10.60
C ARG A 15 -7.40 -13.00 -9.60
N GLY A 16 -8.67 -12.90 -9.21
CA GLY A 16 -9.27 -13.80 -8.21
C GLY A 16 -8.52 -13.76 -6.87
N GLU A 17 -8.45 -14.89 -6.17
CA GLU A 17 -7.61 -14.99 -4.97
C GLU A 17 -6.12 -15.00 -5.33
N VAL A 18 -5.37 -14.08 -4.72
CA VAL A 18 -3.94 -13.92 -4.97
C VAL A 18 -3.13 -14.46 -3.79
N ALA A 19 -2.28 -15.44 -4.06
CA ALA A 19 -1.40 -16.03 -3.06
C ALA A 19 -0.27 -15.08 -2.65
N LYS A 20 0.14 -15.14 -1.38
CA LYS A 20 1.29 -14.39 -0.86
C LYS A 20 2.54 -14.69 -1.69
N GLY A 21 3.28 -13.63 -2.05
CA GLY A 21 4.52 -13.74 -2.83
C GLY A 21 4.30 -13.94 -4.33
N LEU A 22 3.04 -13.97 -4.80
CA LEU A 22 2.69 -13.98 -6.21
C LEU A 22 3.41 -15.08 -7.03
N PRO A 23 3.41 -16.36 -6.58
CA PRO A 23 4.22 -17.41 -7.19
C PRO A 23 3.83 -17.70 -8.65
N ASN A 24 2.56 -17.47 -9.01
CA ASN A 24 2.03 -17.72 -10.35
C ASN A 24 2.05 -16.48 -11.26
N TRP A 25 2.69 -15.39 -10.83
CA TRP A 25 2.76 -14.15 -11.60
C TRP A 25 4.05 -14.13 -12.42
N LYS A 26 3.96 -13.56 -13.63
CA LYS A 26 5.14 -13.28 -14.43
C LYS A 26 5.97 -12.19 -13.76
N GLU A 27 7.28 -12.20 -13.99
CA GLU A 27 8.16 -11.17 -13.43
C GLU A 27 7.78 -9.76 -13.91
N SER A 28 7.36 -9.63 -15.17
CA SER A 28 6.83 -8.38 -15.72
C SER A 28 5.60 -7.86 -14.95
N ASP A 29 4.72 -8.76 -14.51
CA ASP A 29 3.52 -8.38 -13.76
C ASP A 29 3.89 -7.90 -12.35
N LYS A 30 4.93 -8.50 -11.74
CA LYS A 30 5.46 -8.08 -10.44
C LYS A 30 6.20 -6.76 -10.52
N GLN A 31 6.95 -6.54 -11.60
CA GLN A 31 7.61 -5.28 -11.86
C GLN A 31 6.58 -4.16 -12.00
N HIS A 32 5.56 -4.35 -12.86
CA HIS A 32 4.50 -3.37 -13.05
C HIS A 32 3.73 -3.10 -11.74
N LEU A 33 3.41 -4.13 -10.96
CA LEU A 33 2.85 -3.94 -9.61
C LEU A 33 3.75 -3.09 -8.71
N GLY A 34 5.07 -3.28 -8.77
CA GLY A 34 6.04 -2.48 -8.03
C GLY A 34 6.08 -1.02 -8.47
N GLU A 35 5.92 -0.75 -9.76
CA GLU A 35 5.84 0.59 -10.34
C GLU A 35 4.59 1.32 -9.80
N GLU A 36 3.40 0.73 -9.93
CA GLU A 36 2.15 1.34 -9.44
C GLU A 36 2.13 1.56 -7.91
N LEU A 37 2.68 0.61 -7.14
CA LEU A 37 2.86 0.78 -5.70
C LEU A 37 3.78 1.96 -5.37
N SER A 38 4.83 2.15 -6.17
CA SER A 38 5.78 3.25 -6.00
C SER A 38 5.14 4.59 -6.33
N ASP A 39 4.33 4.66 -7.38
CA ASP A 39 3.65 5.91 -7.76
C ASP A 39 2.67 6.37 -6.69
N VAL A 40 1.87 5.45 -6.12
CA VAL A 40 1.02 5.75 -4.95
C VAL A 40 1.85 6.30 -3.78
N LEU A 41 2.97 5.65 -3.46
CA LEU A 41 3.84 6.04 -2.35
C LEU A 41 4.46 7.42 -2.57
N LEU A 42 4.99 7.68 -3.77
CA LEU A 42 5.65 8.95 -4.11
C LEU A 42 4.67 10.12 -4.04
N TYR A 43 3.45 9.94 -4.56
CA TYR A 43 2.40 10.95 -4.42
C TYR A 43 2.02 11.18 -2.95
N LEU A 44 1.95 10.13 -2.14
CA LEU A 44 1.60 10.26 -0.71
C LEU A 44 2.69 11.02 0.07
N ILE A 45 3.96 10.70 -0.17
CA ILE A 45 5.10 11.41 0.43
C ILE A 45 5.05 12.88 0.02
N ARG A 46 4.85 13.18 -1.27
CA ARG A 46 4.77 14.54 -1.77
C ARG A 46 3.61 15.32 -1.17
N LEU A 47 2.45 14.68 -1.01
CA LEU A 47 1.29 15.29 -0.37
C LEU A 47 1.56 15.61 1.11
N ALA A 48 2.17 14.69 1.84
CA ALA A 48 2.53 14.90 3.24
C ALA A 48 3.52 16.07 3.41
N ASP A 49 4.54 16.16 2.55
CA ASP A 49 5.49 17.25 2.51
C ASP A 49 4.79 18.62 2.29
N ILE A 50 3.92 18.72 1.27
CA ILE A 50 3.15 19.94 1.00
C ILE A 50 2.24 20.31 2.19
N CYS A 51 1.67 19.33 2.87
CA CYS A 51 0.81 19.55 4.03
C CYS A 51 1.57 19.79 5.34
N GLY A 52 2.91 19.70 5.34
CA GLY A 52 3.72 19.82 6.56
C GLY A 52 3.50 18.69 7.56
N ILE A 53 3.15 17.50 7.08
CA ILE A 53 2.91 16.31 7.91
C ILE A 53 4.14 15.42 7.90
N ASP A 54 4.68 15.12 9.08
CA ASP A 54 5.64 14.02 9.23
C ASP A 54 4.90 12.69 9.07
N LEU A 55 4.98 12.14 7.85
CA LEU A 55 4.28 10.91 7.49
C LEU A 55 4.79 9.70 8.28
N ALA A 56 6.07 9.66 8.63
CA ALA A 56 6.68 8.54 9.36
C ALA A 56 6.21 8.51 10.81
N ASP A 57 6.19 9.66 11.49
CA ASP A 57 5.63 9.80 12.82
C ASP A 57 4.11 9.51 12.82
N ALA A 58 3.37 10.04 11.85
CA ALA A 58 1.94 9.79 11.71
C ALA A 58 1.62 8.30 11.52
N ALA A 59 2.40 7.59 10.69
CA ALA A 59 2.27 6.14 10.49
C ALA A 59 2.57 5.35 11.78
N THR A 60 3.63 5.73 12.49
CA THR A 60 4.01 5.09 13.76
C THR A 60 2.91 5.23 14.82
N LYS A 61 2.39 6.45 15.01
CA LYS A 61 1.26 6.73 15.91
C LYS A 61 0.01 5.93 15.50
N LYS A 62 -0.23 5.78 14.20
CA LYS A 62 -1.36 5.01 13.67
C LYS A 62 -1.24 3.52 13.99
N ILE A 63 -0.04 2.93 13.94
CA ILE A 63 0.20 1.53 14.33
C ILE A 63 -0.17 1.31 15.80
N VAL A 64 0.30 2.18 16.71
CA VAL A 64 -0.03 2.09 18.14
C VAL A 64 -1.54 2.21 18.38
N LYS A 65 -2.19 3.18 17.71
CA LYS A 65 -3.65 3.35 17.79
C LYS A 65 -4.41 2.11 17.27
N ASN A 66 -3.91 1.47 16.21
CA ASN A 66 -4.50 0.26 15.66
C ASN A 66 -4.33 -0.93 16.61
N ALA A 67 -3.20 -1.06 17.30
CA ALA A 67 -2.98 -2.11 18.29
C ALA A 67 -3.95 -2.01 19.49
N ILE A 68 -4.26 -0.77 19.92
CA ILE A 68 -5.28 -0.54 20.96
C ILE A 68 -6.69 -0.88 20.44
N LYS A 69 -7.00 -0.48 19.20
CA LYS A 69 -8.32 -0.71 18.60
C LYS A 69 -8.58 -2.18 18.26
N TYR A 70 -7.54 -2.89 17.84
CA TYR A 70 -7.57 -4.29 17.44
C TYR A 70 -6.54 -5.07 18.25
N PRO A 71 -6.82 -5.32 19.54
CA PRO A 71 -5.90 -6.10 20.37
C PRO A 71 -5.75 -7.50 19.76
N SER A 72 -4.52 -8.00 19.72
CA SER A 72 -4.29 -9.39 19.34
C SER A 72 -5.09 -10.28 20.28
N LYS A 73 -5.86 -11.23 19.75
CA LYS A 73 -6.32 -12.35 20.57
C LYS A 73 -5.06 -13.06 21.06
N THR A 74 -4.76 -12.95 22.35
CA THR A 74 -3.80 -13.83 23.00
C THR A 74 -4.32 -15.25 22.78
N ILE A 75 -3.60 -16.03 21.98
CA ILE A 75 -3.76 -17.49 21.91
C ILE A 75 -2.87 -18.07 23.00
#